data_AF-A0A1Q3JT71-F1
#
_entry.id   AF-A0A1Q3JT71-F1
#
_cell.length_a   1.000
_cell.length_b   1.000
_cell.length_c   1.000
_cell.angle_alpha   90.00
_cell.angle_beta   90.00
_cell.angle_gamma   90.00
#
_symmetry.space_group_name_H-M   'P 1'
#
loop_
_entity.id
_entity.type
_entity.pdbx_description
1 polymer ?
#
loop_
_entity_poly.entity_id
_entity_poly.type
_entity_poly.pdbx_seq_one_letter_code
_entity_poly.pdbx_strand_id
1 'polypeptide(L)'
;VRGFTQSAPSLPNSGPVYRKIGRRKLVPYYDRAEIEDGAIAGRGLEICWLKSQTDLLFTQIQGSARVHLEDGSTLRINYDSYNGYPYTAVGRILIERNIIPKDQMSMQRIRQWMTENPDGATELRRQNRSYVFFHEVKLSDNDEAVGAQGVPLVPGRSIAVDKSLHVYGTPFFIEGELPIESAQAKTPFHRLMIAQDTGSAIVGPARADLYFGAGSEAGRVSGRLRHNMHFVMLVPNSLDPIARGRTMPLPEKRPSAKIARLFPAKDRKPAVTPQPPAVGPAGEPAGTTAVPAAKAASSGTVPSPVMRPEVRSDRHPRRHHRRRWRSPVR
;
A
#
# COMPACT_ATOMS: atom_id res chain seq x y z
N VAL A 1 -16.25 0.31 19.58
CA VAL A 1 -14.97 1.01 19.83
C VAL A 1 -15.21 2.15 20.81
N ARG A 2 -14.25 2.59 21.63
CA ARG A 2 -14.48 3.73 22.56
C ARG A 2 -14.91 4.95 21.72
N GLY A 3 -16.09 5.51 21.98
CA GLY A 3 -16.66 6.62 21.21
C GLY A 3 -17.50 6.25 19.98
N PHE A 4 -17.67 4.96 19.65
CA PHE A 4 -18.49 4.50 18.51
C PHE A 4 -19.50 3.43 18.95
N THR A 5 -20.77 3.65 18.59
CA THR A 5 -21.88 2.70 18.79
C THR A 5 -22.05 1.78 17.56
N GLN A 6 -22.83 0.71 17.70
CA GLN A 6 -23.16 -0.18 16.57
C GLN A 6 -23.92 0.52 15.44
N SER A 7 -24.60 1.62 15.76
CA SER A 7 -25.33 2.45 14.80
C SER A 7 -24.46 3.52 14.13
N ALA A 8 -23.15 3.53 14.37
CA ALA A 8 -22.25 4.49 13.74
C ALA A 8 -22.21 4.24 12.22
N PRO A 9 -22.20 5.30 11.37
CA PRO A 9 -22.14 5.15 9.91
C PRO A 9 -20.90 4.41 9.42
N SER A 10 -19.80 4.49 10.20
CA SER A 10 -18.59 3.70 9.98
C SER A 10 -17.86 3.48 11.30
N LEU A 11 -17.21 2.33 11.43
CA LEU A 11 -16.31 2.05 12.54
C LEU A 11 -14.89 2.54 12.21
N PRO A 12 -14.10 2.96 13.20
CA PRO A 12 -12.74 3.42 12.95
C PRO A 12 -11.86 2.29 12.43
N ASN A 13 -11.14 2.53 11.33
CA ASN A 13 -10.24 1.56 10.67
C ASN A 13 -8.92 1.30 11.43
N SER A 14 -8.89 1.49 12.76
CA SER A 14 -7.74 1.17 13.63
C SER A 14 -8.13 1.18 15.10
N GLY A 15 -7.44 0.37 15.91
CA GLY A 15 -7.64 0.26 17.36
C GLY A 15 -8.27 -1.06 17.81
N PRO A 16 -8.37 -1.29 19.12
CA PRO A 16 -8.90 -2.53 19.65
C PRO A 16 -10.42 -2.63 19.44
N VAL A 17 -10.88 -3.82 19.05
CA VAL A 17 -12.30 -4.17 18.86
C VAL A 17 -12.67 -5.23 19.89
N TYR A 18 -13.83 -5.04 20.52
CA TYR A 18 -14.30 -5.88 21.62
C TYR A 18 -15.71 -6.38 21.37
N ARG A 19 -16.00 -7.58 21.87
CA ARG A 19 -17.36 -8.10 22.04
C ARG A 19 -17.77 -8.04 23.51
N LYS A 20 -19.06 -7.93 23.74
CA LYS A 20 -19.65 -7.93 25.08
C LYS A 20 -20.03 -9.36 25.47
N ILE A 21 -19.60 -9.78 26.66
CA ILE A 21 -20.05 -11.01 27.30
C ILE A 21 -20.74 -10.67 28.63
N GLY A 22 -21.97 -11.15 28.80
CA GLY A 22 -22.83 -10.78 29.93
C GLY A 22 -23.15 -9.27 29.98
N ARG A 23 -23.40 -8.73 31.18
CA ARG A 23 -23.88 -7.34 31.33
C ARG A 23 -22.79 -6.27 31.21
N ARG A 24 -21.53 -6.56 31.55
CA ARG A 24 -20.46 -5.54 31.66
C ARG A 24 -19.07 -5.94 31.18
N LYS A 25 -18.81 -7.20 30.84
CA LYS A 25 -17.46 -7.63 30.49
C LYS A 25 -17.23 -7.47 28.99
N LEU A 26 -16.19 -6.70 28.65
CA LEU A 26 -15.69 -6.57 27.29
C LEU A 26 -14.48 -7.50 27.15
N VAL A 27 -14.48 -8.30 26.09
CA VAL A 27 -13.35 -9.16 25.71
C VAL A 27 -13.01 -8.88 24.26
N PRO A 28 -11.76 -9.15 23.80
CA PRO A 28 -11.42 -9.02 22.39
C PRO A 28 -12.46 -9.71 21.49
N TYR A 29 -12.68 -9.13 20.31
CA TYR A 29 -13.52 -9.79 19.31
C TYR A 29 -12.90 -11.12 18.86
N TYR A 30 -13.69 -11.94 18.18
CA TYR A 30 -13.23 -13.22 17.66
C TYR A 30 -12.11 -13.03 16.62
N ASP A 31 -11.07 -13.85 16.70
CA ASP A 31 -10.06 -13.89 15.64
C ASP A 31 -10.54 -14.72 14.43
N ARG A 32 -9.73 -14.75 13.37
CA ARG A 32 -10.07 -15.46 12.14
C ARG A 32 -10.40 -16.93 12.38
N ALA A 33 -9.61 -17.64 13.20
CA ALA A 33 -9.81 -19.07 13.40
C ALA A 33 -11.15 -19.31 14.11
N GLU A 34 -11.45 -18.55 15.17
CA GLU A 34 -12.72 -18.62 15.87
C GLU A 34 -13.92 -18.32 14.95
N ILE A 35 -13.78 -17.33 14.05
CA ILE A 35 -14.83 -16.99 13.07
C ILE A 35 -15.02 -18.11 12.05
N GLU A 36 -13.93 -18.65 11.51
CA GLU A 36 -13.96 -19.78 10.56
C GLU A 36 -14.53 -21.06 11.21
N ASP A 37 -14.33 -21.24 12.51
CA ASP A 37 -14.90 -22.34 13.30
C ASP A 37 -16.37 -22.08 13.73
N GLY A 38 -16.96 -20.96 13.30
CA GLY A 38 -18.39 -20.70 13.48
C GLY A 38 -18.79 -19.87 14.70
N ALA A 39 -17.86 -19.13 15.34
CA ALA A 39 -18.16 -18.30 16.51
C ALA A 39 -19.24 -17.21 16.27
N ILE A 40 -19.57 -16.93 15.01
CA ILE A 40 -20.62 -16.00 14.60
C ILE A 40 -21.74 -16.66 13.78
N ALA A 41 -21.74 -17.99 13.65
CA ALA A 41 -22.75 -18.72 12.88
C ALA A 41 -24.16 -18.58 13.48
N GLY A 42 -25.18 -18.71 12.64
CA GLY A 42 -26.59 -18.66 13.05
C GLY A 42 -27.10 -17.25 13.40
N ARG A 43 -26.32 -16.21 13.09
CA ARG A 43 -26.68 -14.81 13.35
C ARG A 43 -27.30 -14.08 12.15
N GLY A 44 -27.34 -14.71 10.97
CA GLY A 44 -27.84 -14.10 9.74
C GLY A 44 -27.01 -12.90 9.28
N LEU A 45 -25.68 -13.01 9.38
CA LEU A 45 -24.72 -11.94 9.03
C LEU A 45 -24.09 -12.15 7.65
N GLU A 46 -24.40 -13.26 7.01
CA GLU A 46 -23.84 -13.69 5.74
C GLU A 46 -24.41 -12.83 4.59
N ILE A 47 -23.52 -12.26 3.76
CA ILE A 47 -23.92 -11.49 2.57
C ILE A 47 -24.00 -12.41 1.34
N CYS A 48 -22.96 -13.21 1.12
CA CYS A 48 -22.89 -14.23 0.07
C CYS A 48 -21.89 -15.32 0.44
N TRP A 49 -21.95 -16.45 -0.25
CA TRP A 49 -21.00 -17.56 -0.10
C TRP A 49 -20.03 -17.59 -1.29
N LEU A 50 -18.73 -17.64 -1.00
CA LEU A 50 -17.69 -17.79 -2.01
C LEU A 50 -17.27 -19.25 -2.13
N LYS A 51 -16.89 -19.67 -3.35
CA LYS A 51 -16.40 -21.03 -3.64
C LYS A 51 -15.06 -21.34 -2.98
N SER A 52 -14.31 -20.33 -2.54
CA SER A 52 -12.94 -20.45 -2.05
C SER A 52 -12.67 -19.54 -0.86
N GLN A 53 -12.17 -20.12 0.22
CA GLN A 53 -11.68 -19.37 1.38
C GLN A 53 -10.43 -18.55 1.06
N THR A 54 -9.66 -19.00 0.06
CA THR A 54 -8.53 -18.23 -0.47
C THR A 54 -9.03 -16.96 -1.15
N ASP A 55 -10.09 -17.04 -1.96
CA ASP A 55 -10.70 -15.84 -2.56
C ASP A 55 -11.24 -14.89 -1.49
N LEU A 56 -11.89 -15.40 -0.45
CA LEU A 56 -12.33 -14.59 0.69
C LEU A 56 -11.15 -13.84 1.34
N LEU A 57 -10.03 -14.52 1.61
CA LEU A 57 -8.83 -13.86 2.15
C LEU A 57 -8.34 -12.75 1.23
N PHE A 58 -8.24 -12.99 -0.08
CA PHE A 58 -7.80 -11.97 -1.02
C PHE A 58 -8.78 -10.80 -1.11
N THR A 59 -10.08 -11.04 -1.12
CA THR A 59 -11.10 -10.00 -1.03
C THR A 59 -10.95 -9.17 0.24
N GLN A 60 -10.66 -9.79 1.39
CA GLN A 60 -10.38 -9.09 2.64
C GLN A 60 -9.09 -8.25 2.60
N ILE A 61 -8.07 -8.72 1.88
CA ILE A 61 -6.84 -7.94 1.67
C ILE A 61 -7.10 -6.72 0.78
N GLN A 62 -7.93 -6.87 -0.26
CA GLN A 62 -8.28 -5.78 -1.18
C GLN A 62 -9.31 -4.80 -0.59
N GLY A 63 -10.15 -5.24 0.35
CA GLY A 63 -11.16 -4.40 1.01
C GLY A 63 -12.42 -4.13 0.19
N SER A 64 -12.50 -4.60 -1.06
CA SER A 64 -13.74 -4.58 -1.86
C SER A 64 -13.73 -5.70 -2.90
N ALA A 65 -14.91 -6.09 -3.37
CA ALA A 65 -15.06 -7.06 -4.46
C ALA A 65 -16.37 -6.90 -5.24
N ARG A 66 -16.33 -7.38 -6.49
CA ARG A 66 -17.51 -7.69 -7.30
C ARG A 66 -17.66 -9.21 -7.32
N VAL A 67 -18.78 -9.71 -6.82
CA VAL A 67 -19.09 -11.14 -6.72
C VAL A 67 -20.16 -11.46 -7.77
N HIS A 68 -19.84 -12.36 -8.70
CA HIS A 68 -20.81 -12.87 -9.65
C HIS A 68 -21.58 -14.01 -9.00
N LEU A 69 -22.90 -13.85 -8.90
CA LEU A 69 -23.79 -14.84 -8.32
C LEU A 69 -24.26 -15.85 -9.38
N GLU A 70 -24.81 -16.97 -8.91
CA GLU A 70 -25.24 -18.08 -9.77
C GLU A 70 -26.45 -17.71 -10.66
N ASP A 71 -27.22 -16.71 -10.27
CA ASP A 71 -28.34 -16.16 -11.03
C ASP A 71 -27.90 -15.16 -12.12
N GLY A 72 -26.58 -14.94 -12.27
CA GLY A 72 -25.99 -14.00 -13.23
C GLY A 72 -25.94 -12.55 -12.74
N SER A 73 -26.48 -12.24 -11.57
CA SER A 73 -26.37 -10.91 -10.97
C SER A 73 -24.96 -10.65 -10.41
N THR A 74 -24.62 -9.37 -10.27
CA THR A 74 -23.35 -8.94 -9.65
C THR A 74 -23.64 -8.26 -8.32
N LEU A 75 -23.10 -8.83 -7.25
CA LEU A 75 -23.11 -8.25 -5.91
C LEU A 75 -21.82 -7.45 -5.70
N ARG A 76 -21.94 -6.22 -5.18
CA ARG A 76 -20.78 -5.40 -4.82
C ARG A 76 -20.67 -5.26 -3.32
N ILE A 77 -19.50 -5.58 -2.80
CA ILE A 77 -19.19 -5.49 -1.37
C ILE A 77 -18.00 -4.57 -1.14
N ASN A 78 -18.13 -3.68 -0.16
CA ASN A 78 -17.08 -2.79 0.30
C ASN A 78 -16.77 -3.05 1.77
N TYR A 79 -15.55 -2.72 2.17
CA TYR A 79 -15.09 -2.77 3.56
C TYR A 79 -16.09 -2.03 4.45
N ASP A 80 -16.50 -2.68 5.54
CA ASP A 80 -17.29 -2.09 6.62
C ASP A 80 -16.41 -1.88 7.85
N SER A 81 -15.79 -2.97 8.32
CA SER A 81 -15.06 -3.01 9.58
C SER A 81 -14.13 -4.22 9.66
N TYR A 82 -13.50 -4.41 10.82
CA TYR A 82 -12.55 -5.51 11.09
C TYR A 82 -12.62 -5.93 12.55
N ASN A 83 -12.01 -7.08 12.87
CA ASN A 83 -12.08 -7.70 14.21
C ASN A 83 -11.05 -7.18 15.24
N GLY A 84 -10.26 -6.14 14.92
CA GLY A 84 -9.33 -5.52 15.86
C GLY A 84 -7.93 -6.14 15.93
N TYR A 85 -7.66 -7.25 15.22
CA TYR A 85 -6.33 -7.85 15.18
C TYR A 85 -5.47 -7.27 14.06
N PRO A 86 -4.14 -7.19 14.24
CA PRO A 86 -3.24 -6.76 13.18
C PRO A 86 -3.21 -7.78 12.03
N TYR A 87 -3.02 -7.28 10.82
CA TYR A 87 -2.85 -8.12 9.63
C TYR A 87 -1.49 -8.81 9.65
N THR A 88 -1.49 -10.14 9.46
CA THR A 88 -0.27 -10.92 9.23
C THR A 88 -0.16 -11.27 7.76
N ALA A 89 0.92 -10.85 7.10
CA ALA A 89 1.14 -11.12 5.69
C ALA A 89 1.46 -12.60 5.44
N VAL A 90 0.54 -13.35 4.84
CA VAL A 90 0.72 -14.79 4.53
C VAL A 90 1.94 -15.06 3.64
N GLY A 91 2.26 -14.14 2.71
CA GLY A 91 3.47 -14.25 1.90
C GLY A 91 4.76 -14.19 2.72
N ARG A 92 4.79 -13.41 3.81
CA ARG A 92 5.95 -13.35 4.71
C ARG A 92 6.19 -14.70 5.40
N ILE A 93 5.13 -15.34 5.87
CA ILE A 93 5.20 -16.66 6.52
C ILE A 93 5.73 -17.71 5.54
N LEU A 94 5.27 -17.68 4.28
CA LEU A 94 5.75 -18.59 3.24
C LEU A 94 7.24 -18.42 2.93
N ILE A 95 7.77 -17.19 2.99
CA ILE A 95 9.21 -16.92 2.87
C ILE A 95 9.96 -17.44 4.09
N GLU A 96 9.49 -17.12 5.30
CA GLU A 96 10.14 -17.51 6.56
C GLU A 96 10.20 -19.05 6.71
N ARG A 97 9.24 -19.77 6.13
CA ARG A 97 9.22 -21.24 6.08
C ARG A 97 10.02 -21.84 4.93
N ASN A 98 10.69 -21.03 4.11
CA ASN A 98 11.41 -21.45 2.90
C ASN A 98 10.55 -22.22 1.88
N ILE A 99 9.23 -21.94 1.84
CA ILE A 99 8.30 -22.59 0.91
C ILE A 99 8.28 -21.86 -0.43
N ILE A 100 8.28 -20.52 -0.39
CA ILE A 100 8.30 -19.68 -1.58
C ILE A 100 9.41 -18.64 -1.43
N PRO A 101 10.42 -18.65 -2.30
CA PRO A 101 11.47 -17.64 -2.31
C PRO A 101 10.93 -16.21 -2.47
N LYS A 102 11.60 -15.24 -1.85
CA LYS A 102 11.17 -13.83 -1.81
C LYS A 102 11.06 -13.18 -3.20
N ASP A 103 11.94 -13.57 -4.11
CA ASP A 103 12.00 -13.12 -5.52
C ASP A 103 10.83 -13.68 -6.35
N GLN A 104 10.28 -14.83 -5.95
CA GLN A 104 9.12 -15.47 -6.61
C GLN A 104 7.79 -15.10 -5.94
N MET A 105 7.82 -14.30 -4.86
CA MET A 105 6.64 -13.99 -4.08
C MET A 105 5.67 -13.07 -4.83
N SER A 106 4.52 -13.61 -5.20
CA SER A 106 3.42 -12.88 -5.85
C SER A 106 2.06 -13.39 -5.37
N MET A 107 1.01 -12.59 -5.54
CA MET A 107 -0.36 -13.03 -5.21
C MET A 107 -0.75 -14.29 -5.98
N GLN A 108 -0.32 -14.40 -7.24
CA GLN A 108 -0.56 -15.56 -8.09
C GLN A 108 0.15 -16.80 -7.54
N ARG A 109 1.42 -16.66 -7.13
CA ARG A 109 2.21 -17.77 -6.58
C ARG A 109 1.67 -18.24 -5.22
N ILE A 110 1.22 -17.33 -4.37
CA ILE A 110 0.53 -17.65 -3.10
C ILE A 110 -0.78 -18.41 -3.38
N ARG A 111 -1.61 -17.90 -4.31
CA ARG A 111 -2.87 -18.53 -4.69
C ARG A 111 -2.65 -19.95 -5.20
N GLN A 112 -1.69 -20.12 -6.11
CA GLN A 112 -1.30 -21.43 -6.63
C GLN A 112 -0.91 -22.39 -5.50
N TRP A 113 -0.01 -21.96 -4.61
CA TRP A 113 0.42 -22.79 -3.49
C TRP A 113 -0.75 -23.20 -2.57
N MET A 114 -1.66 -22.26 -2.28
CA MET A 114 -2.84 -22.54 -1.45
C MET A 114 -3.83 -23.51 -2.11
N THR A 115 -3.92 -23.51 -3.44
CA THR A 115 -4.74 -24.48 -4.19
C THR A 115 -4.09 -25.87 -4.19
N GLU A 116 -2.77 -25.94 -4.32
CA GLU A 116 -2.01 -27.19 -4.31
C GLU A 116 -1.90 -27.82 -2.90
N ASN A 117 -2.06 -27.02 -1.84
CA ASN A 117 -1.85 -27.44 -0.44
C ASN A 117 -3.02 -27.00 0.45
N PRO A 118 -4.22 -27.62 0.37
CA PRO A 118 -5.43 -27.14 1.03
C PRO A 118 -5.34 -27.09 2.57
N ASP A 119 -4.71 -28.09 3.19
CA ASP A 119 -4.52 -28.14 4.65
C ASP A 119 -3.55 -27.05 5.11
N GLY A 120 -2.41 -26.94 4.40
CA GLY A 120 -1.43 -25.89 4.63
C GLY A 120 -1.99 -24.49 4.38
N ALA A 121 -2.89 -24.33 3.40
CA ALA A 121 -3.60 -23.09 3.15
C ALA A 121 -4.50 -22.71 4.32
N THR A 122 -5.20 -23.68 4.92
CA THR A 122 -6.05 -23.44 6.09
C THR A 122 -5.24 -22.98 7.30
N GLU A 123 -4.16 -23.67 7.60
CA GLU A 123 -3.23 -23.26 8.66
C GLU A 123 -2.64 -21.86 8.38
N LEU A 124 -2.16 -21.62 7.16
CA LEU A 124 -1.55 -20.35 6.76
C LEU A 124 -2.53 -19.19 6.85
N ARG A 125 -3.79 -19.37 6.41
CA ARG A 125 -4.83 -18.35 6.54
C ARG A 125 -5.07 -18.00 8.01
N ARG A 126 -5.16 -19.00 8.89
CA ARG A 126 -5.41 -18.82 10.33
C ARG A 126 -4.28 -18.11 11.09
N GLN A 127 -3.05 -18.12 10.57
CA GLN A 127 -1.96 -17.27 11.10
C GLN A 127 -2.28 -15.77 10.97
N ASN A 128 -3.11 -15.38 9.99
CA ASN A 128 -3.65 -14.03 9.89
C ASN A 128 -4.90 -13.88 10.76
N ARG A 129 -4.72 -13.51 12.04
CA ARG A 129 -5.81 -13.30 13.00
C ARG A 129 -6.78 -12.19 12.59
N SER A 130 -6.35 -11.25 11.75
CA SER A 130 -7.20 -10.18 11.21
C SER A 130 -8.31 -10.73 10.33
N TYR A 131 -9.53 -10.26 10.54
CA TYR A 131 -10.71 -10.58 9.73
C TYR A 131 -11.45 -9.28 9.37
N VAL A 132 -11.80 -9.14 8.10
CA VAL A 132 -12.51 -7.96 7.55
C VAL A 132 -13.97 -8.32 7.29
N PHE A 133 -14.85 -7.42 7.70
CA PHE A 133 -16.28 -7.45 7.47
C PHE A 133 -16.64 -6.48 6.35
N PHE A 134 -17.69 -6.82 5.61
CA PHE A 134 -18.16 -6.06 4.46
C PHE A 134 -19.60 -5.63 4.66
N HIS A 135 -20.02 -4.68 3.82
CA HIS A 135 -21.42 -4.37 3.58
C HIS A 135 -21.68 -4.35 2.07
N GLU A 136 -22.92 -4.63 1.68
CA GLU A 136 -23.36 -4.48 0.29
C GLU A 136 -23.45 -3.00 -0.08
N VAL A 137 -22.98 -2.65 -1.27
CA VAL A 137 -23.10 -1.30 -1.83
C VAL A 137 -23.91 -1.34 -3.11
N LYS A 138 -24.93 -0.47 -3.16
CA LYS A 138 -25.75 -0.24 -4.36
C LYS A 138 -24.99 0.67 -5.32
N LEU A 139 -24.01 0.10 -5.99
CA LEU A 139 -23.24 0.75 -7.04
C LEU A 139 -23.59 0.09 -8.37
N SER A 140 -23.82 0.88 -9.41
CA SER A 140 -24.01 0.38 -10.78
C SER A 140 -22.74 -0.32 -11.28
N ASP A 141 -22.82 -1.12 -12.34
CA ASP A 141 -21.67 -1.84 -12.90
C ASP A 141 -20.51 -0.92 -13.32
N ASN A 142 -20.84 0.34 -13.64
CA ASN A 142 -19.90 1.36 -14.09
C ASN A 142 -19.28 2.18 -12.96
N ASP A 143 -19.74 2.04 -11.72
CA ASP A 143 -19.20 2.82 -10.60
C ASP A 143 -17.86 2.25 -10.12
N GLU A 144 -16.95 3.10 -9.69
CA GLU A 144 -15.65 2.67 -9.14
C GLU A 144 -15.76 2.31 -7.65
N ALA A 145 -14.69 1.71 -7.09
CA ALA A 145 -14.64 1.44 -5.66
C ALA A 145 -14.65 2.74 -4.85
N VAL A 146 -15.25 2.74 -3.67
CA VAL A 146 -15.25 3.90 -2.76
C VAL A 146 -14.06 3.75 -1.82
N GLY A 147 -13.16 4.73 -1.83
CA GLY A 147 -11.99 4.73 -0.96
C GLY A 147 -12.34 5.01 0.50
N ALA A 148 -11.39 4.83 1.41
CA ALA A 148 -11.56 5.13 2.83
C ALA A 148 -11.88 6.61 3.13
N GLN A 149 -11.69 7.53 2.19
CA GLN A 149 -12.17 8.92 2.27
C GLN A 149 -13.71 9.03 2.10
N GLY A 150 -14.39 8.00 1.61
CA GLY A 150 -15.82 8.00 1.31
C GLY A 150 -16.17 8.55 -0.07
N VAL A 151 -15.20 8.66 -0.98
CA VAL A 151 -15.39 9.11 -2.37
C VAL A 151 -15.00 8.02 -3.36
N PRO A 152 -15.62 7.95 -4.55
CA PRO A 152 -15.20 7.03 -5.60
C PRO A 152 -13.74 7.25 -6.00
N LEU A 153 -13.00 6.15 -6.13
CA LEU A 153 -11.63 6.13 -6.59
C LEU A 153 -11.59 6.31 -8.11
N VAL A 154 -10.59 7.03 -8.59
CA VAL A 154 -10.36 7.29 -10.01
C VAL A 154 -9.12 6.51 -10.44
N PRO A 155 -9.26 5.58 -11.41
CA PRO A 155 -8.14 4.78 -11.90
C PRO A 155 -6.93 5.61 -12.33
N GLY A 156 -5.78 5.25 -11.80
CA GLY A 156 -4.51 5.91 -12.01
C GLY A 156 -4.45 7.33 -11.43
N ARG A 157 -5.38 7.75 -10.56
CA ARG A 157 -5.39 9.08 -9.93
C ARG A 157 -5.57 9.01 -8.42
N SER A 158 -6.21 7.97 -7.92
CA SER A 158 -6.34 7.73 -6.48
C SER A 158 -5.23 6.81 -5.98
N ILE A 159 -4.73 7.11 -4.79
CA ILE A 159 -3.75 6.28 -4.09
C ILE A 159 -4.19 5.99 -2.65
N ALA A 160 -3.83 4.81 -2.16
CA ALA A 160 -3.85 4.50 -0.74
C ALA A 160 -2.54 4.94 -0.09
N VAL A 161 -2.62 5.57 1.08
CA VAL A 161 -1.46 6.07 1.83
C VAL A 161 -1.51 5.68 3.31
N ASP A 162 -0.44 5.97 4.04
CA ASP A 162 -0.42 5.83 5.50
C ASP A 162 -1.25 6.94 6.17
N LYS A 163 -2.38 6.57 6.80
CA LYS A 163 -3.29 7.52 7.46
C LYS A 163 -2.69 8.22 8.68
N SER A 164 -1.64 7.65 9.27
CA SER A 164 -0.99 8.23 10.45
C SER A 164 -0.05 9.38 10.08
N LEU A 165 0.38 9.42 8.81
CA LEU A 165 1.33 10.39 8.30
C LEU A 165 0.66 11.38 7.33
N HIS A 166 -0.33 10.93 6.56
CA HIS A 166 -0.93 11.69 5.47
C HIS A 166 -2.42 11.92 5.68
N VAL A 167 -2.91 13.08 5.26
CA VAL A 167 -4.33 13.45 5.33
C VAL A 167 -5.01 13.11 3.99
N TYR A 168 -6.25 12.64 4.04
CA TYR A 168 -7.04 12.46 2.83
C TYR A 168 -7.19 13.76 2.03
N GLY A 169 -7.24 13.64 0.71
CA GLY A 169 -7.23 14.75 -0.23
C GLY A 169 -5.85 15.32 -0.53
N THR A 170 -4.78 14.89 0.18
CA THR A 170 -3.42 15.39 -0.09
C THR A 170 -2.99 15.02 -1.52
N PRO A 171 -2.61 16.01 -2.35
CA PRO A 171 -2.08 15.74 -3.68
C PRO A 171 -0.61 15.33 -3.63
N PHE A 172 -0.27 14.26 -4.35
CA PHE A 172 1.09 13.79 -4.55
C PHE A 172 1.42 13.77 -6.04
N PHE A 173 2.52 14.40 -6.42
CA PHE A 173 3.12 14.16 -7.72
C PHE A 173 4.10 13.00 -7.58
N ILE A 174 3.82 11.89 -8.27
CA ILE A 174 4.63 10.68 -8.24
C ILE A 174 5.35 10.53 -9.57
N GLU A 175 6.66 10.34 -9.51
CA GLU A 175 7.50 10.13 -10.68
C GLU A 175 8.41 8.90 -10.58
N GLY A 176 8.68 8.26 -11.71
CA GLY A 176 9.58 7.11 -11.83
C GLY A 176 9.28 6.25 -13.05
N GLU A 177 9.66 4.98 -13.00
CA GLU A 177 9.42 4.00 -14.06
C GLU A 177 8.54 2.86 -13.53
N LEU A 178 7.48 2.50 -14.27
CA LEU A 178 6.59 1.39 -13.93
C LEU A 178 6.47 0.39 -15.09
N PRO A 179 6.35 -0.92 -14.82
CA PRO A 179 6.13 -1.95 -15.83
C PRO A 179 4.65 -2.06 -16.23
N ILE A 180 4.11 -0.99 -16.81
CA ILE A 180 2.70 -0.90 -17.20
C ILE A 180 2.45 -1.76 -18.44
N GLU A 181 3.21 -1.53 -19.51
CA GLU A 181 3.04 -2.19 -20.82
C GLU A 181 3.40 -3.67 -20.79
N SER A 182 4.52 -4.02 -20.14
CA SER A 182 5.00 -5.40 -19.97
C SER A 182 5.74 -5.54 -18.65
N ALA A 183 6.04 -6.77 -18.22
CA ALA A 183 6.72 -7.01 -16.94
C ALA A 183 8.15 -6.44 -16.89
N GLN A 184 8.77 -6.23 -18.05
CA GLN A 184 10.12 -5.69 -18.22
C GLN A 184 10.11 -4.24 -18.72
N ALA A 185 8.93 -3.68 -19.01
CA ALA A 185 8.82 -2.32 -19.48
C ALA A 185 9.28 -1.31 -18.42
N LYS A 186 9.93 -0.26 -18.88
CA LYS A 186 10.28 0.92 -18.08
C LYS A 186 9.44 2.09 -18.56
N THR A 187 8.13 2.01 -18.36
CA THR A 187 7.21 3.06 -18.82
C THR A 187 7.41 4.29 -17.92
N PRO A 188 7.80 5.46 -18.47
CA PRO A 188 7.88 6.68 -17.68
C PRO A 188 6.53 7.00 -17.06
N PHE A 189 6.51 7.22 -15.76
CA PHE A 189 5.32 7.51 -15.00
C PHE A 189 5.49 8.82 -14.28
N HIS A 190 4.70 9.82 -14.65
CA HIS A 190 4.69 11.14 -14.02
C HIS A 190 3.23 11.55 -13.83
N ARG A 191 2.72 11.46 -12.60
CA ARG A 191 1.30 11.73 -12.34
C ARG A 191 1.05 12.48 -11.05
N LEU A 192 0.16 13.45 -11.14
CA LEU A 192 -0.54 14.01 -9.99
C LEU A 192 -1.67 13.07 -9.57
N MET A 193 -1.61 12.66 -8.32
CA MET A 193 -2.50 11.69 -7.67
C MET A 193 -3.02 12.26 -6.34
N ILE A 194 -4.12 11.72 -5.84
CA ILE A 194 -4.78 12.18 -4.61
C ILE A 194 -4.82 11.02 -3.61
N ALA A 195 -4.42 11.28 -2.37
CA ALA A 195 -4.62 10.36 -1.26
C ALA A 195 -6.10 10.26 -0.90
N GLN A 196 -6.79 9.23 -1.38
CA GLN A 196 -8.24 9.05 -1.18
C GLN A 196 -8.58 7.74 -0.47
N ASP A 197 -7.57 6.93 -0.20
CA ASP A 197 -7.71 5.64 0.44
C ASP A 197 -6.58 5.38 1.44
N THR A 198 -6.73 4.33 2.26
CA THR A 198 -5.68 3.84 3.16
C THR A 198 -5.70 2.32 3.21
N GLY A 199 -4.53 1.72 3.43
CA GLY A 199 -4.40 0.29 3.62
C GLY A 199 -3.56 -0.01 4.85
N SER A 200 -3.91 -1.04 5.62
CA SER A 200 -3.19 -1.43 6.84
C SER A 200 -1.72 -1.83 6.58
N ALA A 201 -1.42 -2.31 5.38
CA ALA A 201 -0.07 -2.64 4.92
C ALA A 201 0.67 -1.46 4.24
N ILE A 202 -0.01 -0.32 4.05
CA ILE A 202 0.56 0.87 3.40
C ILE A 202 1.05 1.81 4.48
N VAL A 203 2.30 1.61 4.89
CA VAL A 203 2.91 2.32 6.02
C VAL A 203 4.19 3.02 5.56
N GLY A 204 4.37 4.26 6.01
CA GLY A 204 5.57 5.05 5.78
C GLY A 204 5.36 6.32 4.93
N PRO A 205 6.36 7.23 4.94
CA PRO A 205 6.21 8.58 4.40
C PRO A 205 6.15 8.62 2.86
N ALA A 206 6.85 7.71 2.17
CA ALA A 206 6.92 7.63 0.71
C ALA A 206 6.49 6.24 0.23
N ARG A 207 5.32 5.78 0.72
CA ARG A 207 4.71 4.51 0.34
C ARG A 207 3.26 4.78 -0.04
N ALA A 208 2.87 4.31 -1.23
CA ALA A 208 1.49 4.35 -1.68
C ALA A 208 1.14 3.07 -2.44
N ASP A 209 -0.15 2.75 -2.45
CA ASP A 209 -0.73 1.79 -3.39
C ASP A 209 -1.53 2.54 -4.45
N LEU A 210 -1.37 2.15 -5.70
CA LEU A 210 -1.97 2.84 -6.83
C LEU A 210 -3.24 2.10 -7.27
N TYR A 211 -4.37 2.80 -7.24
CA TYR A 211 -5.62 2.27 -7.76
C TYR A 211 -5.60 2.22 -9.29
N PHE A 212 -5.67 1.03 -9.90
CA PHE A 212 -5.71 0.84 -11.35
C PHE A 212 -7.12 0.68 -11.93
N GLY A 213 -8.16 0.73 -11.09
CA GLY A 213 -9.53 0.38 -11.46
C GLY A 213 -9.86 -1.08 -11.20
N ALA A 214 -11.05 -1.48 -11.61
CA ALA A 214 -11.53 -2.86 -11.50
C ALA A 214 -11.17 -3.71 -12.73
N GLY A 215 -11.15 -5.03 -12.55
CA GLY A 215 -11.00 -6.01 -13.64
C GLY A 215 -9.66 -6.76 -13.64
N SER A 216 -9.59 -7.80 -14.46
CA SER A 216 -8.43 -8.71 -14.56
C SER A 216 -7.15 -8.00 -14.98
N GLU A 217 -7.23 -7.09 -15.95
CA GLU A 217 -6.07 -6.32 -16.43
C GLU A 217 -5.51 -5.37 -15.36
N ALA A 218 -6.38 -4.69 -14.61
CA ALA A 218 -5.97 -3.84 -13.50
C ALA A 218 -5.23 -4.67 -12.42
N GLY A 219 -5.75 -5.85 -12.09
CA GLY A 219 -5.11 -6.78 -11.16
C GLY A 219 -3.76 -7.32 -11.66
N ARG A 220 -3.64 -7.57 -12.97
CA ARG A 220 -2.38 -8.04 -13.59
C ARG A 220 -1.31 -6.95 -13.57
N VAL A 221 -1.67 -5.69 -13.78
CA VAL A 221 -0.73 -4.56 -13.67
C VAL A 221 -0.34 -4.34 -12.22
N SER A 222 -1.31 -4.18 -11.31
CA SER A 222 -1.05 -3.88 -9.89
C SER A 222 -0.20 -4.95 -9.21
N GLY A 223 -0.45 -6.24 -9.51
CA GLY A 223 0.29 -7.37 -8.94
C GLY A 223 1.79 -7.39 -9.28
N ARG A 224 2.23 -6.65 -10.31
CA ARG A 224 3.64 -6.53 -10.71
C ARG A 224 4.34 -5.34 -10.04
N LEU A 225 3.61 -4.46 -9.36
CA LEU A 225 4.18 -3.19 -8.91
C LEU A 225 4.84 -3.29 -7.55
N ARG A 226 6.17 -3.24 -7.58
CA ARG A 226 7.00 -3.03 -6.40
C ARG A 226 8.25 -2.24 -6.78
N HIS A 227 8.03 -0.96 -7.08
CA HIS A 227 9.07 -0.08 -7.62
C HIS A 227 9.32 1.10 -6.69
N ASN A 228 10.57 1.54 -6.66
CA ASN A 228 10.94 2.77 -5.97
C ASN A 228 10.51 3.95 -6.86
N MET A 229 9.78 4.88 -6.26
CA MET A 229 9.26 6.07 -6.93
C MET A 229 9.60 7.29 -6.10
N HIS A 230 9.67 8.46 -6.73
CA HIS A 230 9.79 9.73 -6.03
C HIS A 230 8.41 10.33 -5.77
N PHE A 231 8.25 10.87 -4.57
CA PHE A 231 7.01 11.48 -4.10
C PHE A 231 7.26 12.96 -3.82
N VAL A 232 6.49 13.83 -4.47
CA VAL A 232 6.42 15.24 -4.15
C VAL A 232 5.04 15.53 -3.58
N MET A 233 4.98 15.82 -2.28
CA MET A 233 3.74 16.23 -1.62
C MET A 233 3.47 17.70 -1.94
N LEU A 234 2.27 18.00 -2.44
CA LEU A 234 1.83 19.37 -2.68
C LEU A 234 0.98 19.83 -1.51
N VAL A 235 1.42 20.90 -0.85
CA VAL A 235 0.67 21.52 0.26
C VAL A 235 0.27 22.94 -0.13
N PRO A 236 -0.87 23.45 0.38
CA PRO A 236 -1.18 24.87 0.29
C PRO A 236 -0.02 25.72 0.86
N ASN A 237 0.27 26.87 0.22
CA ASN A 237 1.33 27.78 0.66
C ASN A 237 1.20 28.22 2.14
N SER A 238 -0.03 28.27 2.68
CA SER A 238 -0.29 28.61 4.08
C SER A 238 0.15 27.53 5.08
N LEU A 239 0.35 26.30 4.60
CA LEU A 239 0.85 25.16 5.37
C LEU A 239 2.33 24.89 5.11
N ASP A 240 2.97 25.67 4.25
CA ASP A 240 4.40 25.53 3.95
C ASP A 240 5.21 25.65 5.25
N PRO A 241 5.92 24.58 5.66
CA PRO A 241 6.74 24.60 6.87
C PRO A 241 7.90 25.60 6.77
N ILE A 242 8.29 26.06 5.58
CA ILE A 242 9.28 27.14 5.42
C ILE A 242 8.66 28.48 5.80
N ALA A 243 7.41 28.75 5.38
CA ALA A 243 6.70 29.97 5.74
C ALA A 243 6.38 30.06 7.24
N ARG A 244 6.00 28.94 7.87
CA ARG A 244 5.83 28.85 9.35
C ARG A 244 7.16 28.75 10.11
N GLY A 245 8.17 28.13 9.52
CA GLY A 245 9.51 27.98 10.09
C GLY A 245 10.28 29.29 10.17
N ARG A 246 9.91 30.31 9.37
CA ARG A 246 10.45 31.67 9.47
C ARG A 246 10.21 32.31 10.84
N THR A 247 9.10 31.98 11.50
CA THR A 247 8.74 32.53 12.82
C THR A 247 8.96 31.53 13.97
N MET A 248 9.33 30.29 13.67
CA MET A 248 9.72 29.36 14.72
C MET A 248 11.07 29.79 15.31
N PRO A 249 11.17 29.97 16.64
CA PRO A 249 12.46 30.20 17.27
C PRO A 249 13.33 28.97 17.00
N LEU A 250 14.44 29.19 16.31
CA LEU A 250 15.47 28.16 16.16
C LEU A 250 15.96 27.76 17.55
N PRO A 251 16.35 26.48 17.76
CA PRO A 251 17.06 26.08 18.97
C PRO A 251 18.23 27.05 19.20
N GLU A 252 18.47 27.44 20.45
CA GLU A 252 19.60 28.29 20.78
C GLU A 252 20.87 27.72 20.15
N LYS A 253 21.66 28.58 19.50
CA LYS A 253 22.94 28.16 18.91
C LYS A 253 23.71 27.43 20.00
N ARG A 254 24.17 26.20 19.69
CA ARG A 254 25.00 25.43 20.62
C ARG A 254 26.07 26.37 21.20
N PRO A 255 26.25 26.38 22.53
CA PRO A 255 27.23 27.25 23.15
C PRO A 255 28.56 27.07 22.44
N SER A 256 29.19 28.19 22.04
CA SER A 256 30.45 28.17 21.31
C SER A 256 31.47 27.28 22.03
N ALA A 257 32.45 26.74 21.30
CA ALA A 257 33.51 25.93 21.90
C ALA A 257 34.22 26.63 23.09
N LYS A 258 34.14 27.97 23.15
CA LYS A 258 34.63 28.79 24.26
C LYS A 258 33.79 28.64 25.54
N ILE A 259 32.47 28.50 25.43
CA ILE A 259 31.54 28.25 26.55
C ILE A 259 31.56 26.76 26.96
N ALA A 260 31.68 25.85 25.99
CA ALA A 260 31.84 24.42 26.27
C ALA A 260 33.11 24.10 27.08
N ARG A 261 34.16 24.93 26.97
CA ARG A 261 35.39 24.84 27.78
C ARG A 261 35.23 25.36 29.21
N LEU A 262 34.25 26.24 29.47
CA LEU A 262 33.95 26.76 30.80
C LEU A 262 33.14 25.76 31.65
N PHE A 263 32.46 24.81 31.00
CA PHE A 263 31.69 23.74 31.64
C PHE A 263 32.09 22.38 31.05
N PRO A 264 33.26 21.83 31.40
CA PRO A 264 33.61 20.48 30.99
C PRO A 264 32.60 19.50 31.56
N ALA A 265 31.95 18.73 30.70
CA ALA A 265 31.07 17.65 31.09
C ALA A 265 31.91 16.56 31.80
N LYS A 266 32.03 16.65 33.12
CA LYS A 266 32.44 15.52 33.94
C LYS A 266 31.33 14.47 33.85
N ASP A 267 31.77 13.25 33.56
CA ASP A 267 31.02 12.00 33.65
C ASP A 267 29.99 11.72 32.54
N ARG A 268 30.49 11.42 31.34
CA ARG A 268 29.83 10.45 30.45
C ARG A 268 30.81 9.34 30.07
N LYS A 269 30.53 8.12 30.55
CA LYS A 269 31.24 6.90 30.13
C LYS A 269 31.23 6.80 28.59
N PRO A 270 32.37 6.47 27.95
CA PRO A 270 32.41 6.38 26.49
C PRO A 270 31.57 5.20 26.01
N ALA A 271 30.72 5.47 25.00
CA ALA A 271 30.02 4.45 24.25
C ALA A 271 31.02 3.65 23.40
N VAL A 272 30.87 2.33 23.41
CA VAL A 272 31.68 1.38 22.64
C VAL A 272 31.53 1.66 21.14
N THR A 273 32.66 1.80 20.43
CA THR A 273 32.69 1.95 18.97
C THR A 273 32.99 0.58 18.35
N PRO A 274 32.25 0.10 17.32
CA PRO A 274 32.58 -1.16 16.65
C PRO A 274 33.79 -1.00 15.72
N GLN A 275 34.76 -1.91 15.80
CA GLN A 275 35.92 -1.98 14.89
C GLN A 275 35.55 -2.64 13.54
N PRO A 276 36.12 -2.19 12.40
CA PRO A 276 36.08 -2.93 11.12
C PRO A 276 37.08 -4.10 11.10
N PRO A 277 36.83 -5.17 10.30
CA PRO A 277 37.74 -6.32 10.23
C PRO A 277 39.03 -5.99 9.47
N ALA A 278 40.14 -6.57 9.95
CA ALA A 278 41.50 -6.37 9.46
C ALA A 278 41.81 -7.17 8.18
N VAL A 279 42.57 -6.54 7.28
CA VAL A 279 43.17 -7.14 6.07
C VAL A 279 44.58 -7.64 6.40
N GLY A 280 44.88 -8.91 6.12
CA GLY A 280 46.21 -9.51 6.25
C GLY A 280 47.00 -9.49 4.92
N PRO A 281 48.35 -9.55 4.97
CA PRO A 281 49.21 -9.23 3.82
C PRO A 281 49.48 -10.43 2.88
N ALA A 282 49.92 -10.08 1.67
CA ALA A 282 50.22 -10.95 0.54
C ALA A 282 51.56 -11.69 0.65
N GLY A 283 51.62 -12.87 0.00
CA GLY A 283 52.85 -13.58 -0.39
C GLY A 283 52.59 -14.40 -1.66
N GLU A 284 53.37 -14.15 -2.72
CA GLU A 284 53.41 -14.82 -4.04
C GLU A 284 54.50 -15.93 -4.08
N PRO A 285 54.78 -16.64 -5.21
CA PRO A 285 53.90 -17.40 -6.13
C PRO A 285 54.50 -18.78 -6.52
N ALA A 286 53.74 -19.68 -7.17
CA ALA A 286 54.25 -20.64 -8.18
C ALA A 286 53.12 -21.50 -8.79
N GLY A 287 53.18 -21.75 -10.10
CA GLY A 287 52.61 -22.94 -10.73
C GLY A 287 51.59 -22.73 -11.85
N THR A 288 52.10 -22.62 -13.07
CA THR A 288 51.41 -22.61 -14.38
C THR A 288 50.59 -23.87 -14.70
N THR A 289 49.45 -23.74 -15.38
CA THR A 289 49.08 -24.52 -16.60
C THR A 289 47.92 -23.87 -17.37
N ALA A 290 47.86 -24.14 -18.67
CA ALA A 290 47.22 -23.35 -19.75
C ALA A 290 45.78 -23.78 -20.16
N VAL A 291 44.96 -22.79 -20.57
CA VAL A 291 44.19 -22.58 -21.85
C VAL A 291 43.52 -23.84 -22.50
N PRO A 292 42.25 -23.82 -23.04
CA PRO A 292 41.80 -22.81 -24.00
C PRO A 292 40.34 -22.31 -24.02
N ALA A 293 40.23 -21.19 -24.75
CA ALA A 293 39.07 -20.38 -25.07
C ALA A 293 38.13 -21.00 -26.13
N ALA A 294 36.89 -20.51 -26.15
CA ALA A 294 35.97 -20.62 -27.28
C ALA A 294 35.43 -19.23 -27.69
N LYS A 295 35.60 -18.91 -28.98
CA LYS A 295 34.92 -17.85 -29.77
C LYS A 295 33.40 -18.15 -29.80
N ALA A 296 32.43 -17.28 -30.09
CA ALA A 296 32.24 -16.18 -31.05
C ALA A 296 30.94 -15.44 -30.60
N ALA A 297 30.35 -14.38 -31.19
CA ALA A 297 30.45 -13.71 -32.48
C ALA A 297 29.80 -12.31 -32.36
N SER A 298 30.20 -11.42 -33.26
CA SER A 298 29.63 -10.09 -33.53
C SER A 298 28.21 -10.12 -34.12
N SER A 299 27.34 -9.16 -33.75
CA SER A 299 26.40 -8.55 -34.70
C SER A 299 25.77 -7.24 -34.18
N GLY A 300 25.68 -6.24 -35.06
CA GLY A 300 24.52 -5.36 -35.18
C GLY A 300 24.49 -4.04 -34.40
N THR A 301 25.02 -2.97 -34.98
CA THR A 301 24.73 -1.57 -34.63
C THR A 301 23.23 -1.29 -34.86
N VAL A 302 22.52 -0.86 -33.81
CA VAL A 302 21.11 -0.43 -33.90
C VAL A 302 21.07 1.11 -34.00
N PRO A 303 20.35 1.69 -34.99
CA PRO A 303 20.33 3.14 -35.20
C PRO A 303 19.52 3.88 -34.12
N SER A 304 19.95 5.08 -33.78
CA SER A 304 19.26 5.99 -32.86
C SER A 304 17.90 6.46 -33.43
N PRO A 305 16.86 6.62 -32.59
CA PRO A 305 15.54 7.06 -33.07
C PRO A 305 15.55 8.52 -33.50
N VAL A 306 14.95 8.78 -34.67
CA VAL A 306 14.78 10.10 -35.29
C VAL A 306 13.74 10.93 -34.50
N MET A 307 14.04 12.21 -34.27
CA MET A 307 13.13 13.18 -33.65
C MET A 307 11.79 13.25 -34.39
N ARG A 308 10.69 13.16 -33.64
CA ARG A 308 9.33 13.41 -34.14
C ARG A 308 9.18 14.91 -34.46
N PRO A 309 8.58 15.29 -35.60
CA PRO A 309 8.36 16.70 -35.93
C PRO A 309 7.41 17.38 -34.93
N GLU A 310 7.71 18.64 -34.58
CA GLU A 310 6.93 19.48 -33.68
C GLU A 310 5.51 19.71 -34.21
N VAL A 311 4.51 19.27 -33.44
CA VAL A 311 3.12 19.68 -33.66
C VAL A 311 2.88 20.94 -32.84
N ARG A 312 2.80 22.10 -33.51
CA ARG A 312 2.37 23.36 -32.88
C ARG A 312 0.90 23.23 -32.46
N SER A 313 0.61 23.43 -31.18
CA SER A 313 -0.76 23.51 -30.68
C SER A 313 -1.32 24.91 -30.92
N ASP A 314 -2.23 25.07 -31.88
CA ASP A 314 -3.06 26.28 -31.98
C ASP A 314 -4.05 26.32 -30.80
N ARG A 315 -3.71 27.11 -29.78
CA ARG A 315 -4.64 27.44 -28.69
C ARG A 315 -5.48 28.65 -29.08
N HIS A 316 -6.71 28.41 -29.51
CA HIS A 316 -7.75 29.45 -29.55
C HIS A 316 -8.27 29.74 -28.13
N PRO A 317 -8.37 31.02 -27.70
CA PRO A 317 -8.86 31.37 -26.37
C PRO A 317 -10.38 31.23 -26.30
N ARG A 318 -10.87 30.22 -25.55
CA ARG A 318 -12.29 30.12 -25.20
C ARG A 318 -12.64 31.18 -24.15
N ARG A 319 -13.51 32.12 -24.52
CA ARG A 319 -14.10 33.12 -23.61
C ARG A 319 -14.96 32.45 -22.54
N HIS A 320 -14.66 32.70 -21.26
CA HIS A 320 -15.50 32.29 -20.14
C HIS A 320 -16.71 33.22 -19.99
N HIS A 321 -17.91 32.72 -20.26
CA HIS A 321 -19.14 33.37 -19.83
C HIS A 321 -19.42 33.05 -18.35
N ARG A 322 -19.30 34.05 -17.48
CA ARG A 322 -19.78 33.97 -16.09
C ARG A 322 -21.31 34.05 -16.08
N ARG A 323 -22.00 32.94 -15.80
CA ARG A 323 -23.42 32.98 -15.39
C ARG A 323 -23.48 33.05 -13.86
N ARG A 324 -23.96 34.19 -13.34
CA ARG A 324 -24.38 34.35 -11.94
C ARG A 324 -25.66 33.54 -11.72
N TRP A 325 -25.65 32.62 -10.75
CA TRP A 325 -26.86 32.03 -10.20
C TRP A 325 -27.24 32.76 -8.92
N ARG A 326 -28.48 33.28 -8.87
CA ARG A 326 -29.13 33.80 -7.66
C ARG A 326 -29.90 32.65 -7.02
N SER A 327 -29.69 32.41 -5.73
CA SER A 327 -30.55 31.55 -4.90
C SER A 327 -31.92 32.20 -4.70
N PRO A 328 -33.01 31.43 -4.66
CA PRO A 328 -34.20 31.79 -3.92
C PRO A 328 -34.23 31.06 -2.58
N VAL A 329 -34.54 31.84 -1.55
CA VAL A 329 -34.92 31.42 -0.21
C VAL A 329 -36.37 30.94 -0.25
N ARG A 330 -36.63 29.70 0.18
CA ARG A 330 -37.63 29.27 1.17
C ARG A 330 -37.65 27.75 1.27
#